data_AF-A0A2E9WQ51-F1
#
_entry.id   AF-A0A2E9WQ51-F1
#
_cell.length_a   1.000
_cell.length_b   1.000
_cell.length_c   1.000
_cell.angle_alpha   90.00
_cell.angle_beta   90.00
_cell.angle_gamma   90.00
#
_symmetry.space_group_name_H-M   'P 1'
#
loop_
_entity.id
_entity.type
_entity.pdbx_description
1 polymer ?
#
loop_
_entity_poly.entity_id
_entity_poly.type
_entity_poly.pdbx_seq_one_letter_code
_entity_poly.pdbx_strand_id
1 'polypeptide(L)'
;MEGNNSNQNLNTQQQSEAQKKSVGPIIGIAIIVIIIIFGGLYYWGAQINTQEIKDEQESLTAEQIESQEDLSVKQLETQSTSDEIADIETDINATDLENLDQELENIDLEFSF
;
A
#
# COMPACT_ATOMS: atom_id res chain seq x y z
N MET A 1 53.66 72.57 31.98
CA MET A 1 54.08 71.15 31.92
C MET A 1 52.83 70.33 32.19
N GLU A 2 51.93 70.30 31.21
CA GLU A 2 50.67 69.54 31.27
C GLU A 2 50.93 68.04 31.40
N GLY A 3 50.27 67.43 32.39
CA GLY A 3 50.07 65.99 32.42
C GLY A 3 49.04 65.60 31.36
N ASN A 4 49.40 64.63 30.52
CA ASN A 4 48.44 64.01 29.61
C ASN A 4 48.12 62.59 30.08
N ASN A 5 46.89 62.45 30.58
CA ASN A 5 46.27 61.20 30.96
C ASN A 5 45.31 60.85 29.82
N SER A 6 45.67 59.85 29.01
CA SER A 6 44.81 59.37 27.91
C SER A 6 44.44 57.92 28.17
N ASN A 7 43.35 57.74 28.91
CA ASN A 7 42.56 56.52 28.98
C ASN A 7 41.90 56.31 27.60
N GLN A 8 42.37 55.33 26.82
CA GLN A 8 41.69 54.87 25.61
C GLN A 8 40.89 53.62 25.95
N ASN A 9 39.59 53.85 26.12
CA ASN A 9 38.53 52.87 26.32
C ASN A 9 38.07 52.36 24.95
N LEU A 10 37.98 51.02 24.84
CA LEU A 10 37.15 50.19 23.96
C LEU A 10 37.23 50.39 22.43
N ASN A 11 37.56 49.29 21.74
CA ASN A 11 36.60 48.71 20.79
C ASN A 11 36.93 47.24 20.51
N THR A 12 36.36 46.32 21.30
CA THR A 12 36.31 44.90 20.93
C THR A 12 35.26 44.76 19.84
N GLN A 13 35.67 44.92 18.58
CA GLN A 13 34.80 44.63 17.46
C GLN A 13 34.59 43.11 17.40
N GLN A 14 33.46 42.66 17.95
CA GLN A 14 32.88 41.37 17.61
C GLN A 14 32.61 41.37 16.11
N GLN A 15 33.49 40.72 15.37
CA GLN A 15 33.28 40.39 13.97
C GLN A 15 32.18 39.31 13.90
N SER A 16 30.94 39.75 13.65
CA SER A 16 29.85 38.84 13.30
C SER A 16 30.15 38.22 11.94
N GLU A 17 30.60 36.97 11.94
CA GLU A 17 30.74 36.19 10.71
C GLU A 17 29.36 36.02 10.07
N ALA A 18 29.15 36.66 8.93
CA ALA A 18 27.95 36.47 8.13
C ALA A 18 27.91 35.01 7.65
N GLN A 19 27.06 34.19 8.28
CA GLN A 19 26.80 32.81 7.83
C GLN A 19 26.31 32.83 6.38
N LYS A 20 27.19 32.41 5.47
CA LYS A 20 26.86 32.25 4.05
C LYS A 20 25.89 31.08 3.94
N LYS A 21 24.64 31.35 3.55
CA LYS A 21 23.63 30.29 3.35
C LYS A 21 24.12 29.33 2.25
N SER A 22 24.29 28.06 2.61
CA SER A 22 24.74 27.01 1.69
C SER A 22 23.58 26.55 0.81
N VAL A 23 23.72 26.75 -0.50
CA VAL A 23 22.71 26.41 -1.51
C VAL A 23 22.78 24.92 -1.91
N GLY A 24 23.89 24.24 -1.62
CA GLY A 24 24.10 22.82 -1.97
C GLY A 24 23.06 21.87 -1.37
N PRO A 25 22.82 21.90 -0.05
CA PRO A 25 21.78 21.09 0.59
C PRO A 25 20.37 21.38 0.06
N ILE A 26 20.10 22.64 -0.31
CA ILE A 26 18.80 23.07 -0.87
C ILE A 26 18.58 22.46 -2.26
N ILE A 27 19.61 22.42 -3.10
CA ILE A 27 19.55 21.74 -4.39
C ILE A 27 19.43 20.22 -4.20
N GLY A 28 20.15 19.65 -3.22
CA GLY A 28 20.09 18.21 -2.93
C GLY A 28 18.68 17.75 -2.53
N ILE A 29 18.03 18.48 -1.63
CA ILE A 29 16.66 18.15 -1.20
C ILE A 29 15.66 18.30 -2.36
N ALA A 30 15.84 19.29 -3.24
CA ALA A 30 14.97 19.50 -4.38
C ALA A 30 14.99 18.29 -5.34
N ILE A 31 16.16 17.71 -5.59
CA ILE A 31 16.30 16.51 -6.45
C ILE A 31 15.60 15.29 -5.81
N ILE A 32 15.77 15.09 -4.50
CA ILE A 32 15.14 13.97 -3.78
C ILE A 32 13.61 14.07 -3.87
N VAL A 33 13.05 15.27 -3.65
CA VAL A 33 11.60 15.50 -3.73
C VAL A 33 11.06 15.18 -5.12
N ILE A 34 11.78 15.57 -6.18
CA ILE A 34 11.39 15.27 -7.57
C ILE A 34 11.34 13.75 -7.80
N ILE A 35 12.35 13.00 -7.34
CA ILE A 35 12.39 11.53 -7.46
C ILE A 35 11.22 10.88 -6.73
N ILE A 36 10.87 11.36 -5.52
CA ILE A 36 9.74 10.83 -4.74
C ILE A 36 8.41 11.09 -5.47
N ILE A 37 8.22 12.29 -6.03
CA ILE A 37 7.01 12.62 -6.80
C ILE A 37 6.90 11.69 -8.02
N PHE A 38 7.98 11.52 -8.79
CA PHE A 38 7.96 10.60 -9.93
C PHE A 38 7.75 9.14 -9.53
N GLY A 39 8.38 8.67 -8.45
CA GLY A 39 8.18 7.32 -7.94
C GLY A 39 6.74 7.08 -7.48
N GLY A 40 6.16 8.05 -6.75
CA GLY A 40 4.77 8.00 -6.32
C GLY A 40 3.79 8.03 -7.48
N LEU A 41 4.00 8.92 -8.47
CA LEU A 41 3.16 9.00 -9.67
C LEU A 41 3.30 7.77 -10.57
N TYR A 42 4.49 7.18 -10.66
CA TYR A 42 4.73 5.95 -11.42
C TYR A 42 3.98 4.77 -10.80
N TYR A 43 4.09 4.60 -9.47
CA TYR A 43 3.40 3.54 -8.74
C TYR A 43 1.88 3.71 -8.76
N TRP A 44 1.40 4.94 -8.52
CA TRP A 44 -0.03 5.26 -8.53
C TRP A 44 -0.64 5.14 -9.94
N GLY A 45 0.06 5.63 -10.97
CA GLY A 45 -0.38 5.50 -12.37
C GLY A 45 -0.43 4.05 -12.85
N ALA A 46 0.54 3.22 -12.44
CA ALA A 46 0.52 1.78 -12.72
C ALA A 46 -0.72 1.09 -12.09
N GLN A 47 -1.07 1.46 -10.86
CA GLN A 47 -2.23 0.89 -10.17
C GLN A 47 -3.56 1.25 -10.84
N ILE A 48 -3.72 2.49 -11.33
CA ILE A 48 -4.98 2.93 -11.98
C ILE A 48 -5.20 2.20 -13.31
N ASN A 49 -4.13 1.98 -14.10
CA ASN A 49 -4.25 1.25 -15.36
C ASN A 49 -4.48 -0.26 -15.20
N THR A 50 -4.26 -0.82 -14.00
CA THR A 50 -4.59 -2.22 -13.69
C THR A 50 -6.05 -2.39 -13.27
N GLN A 51 -6.70 -1.33 -12.76
CA GLN A 51 -8.10 -1.40 -12.33
C GLN A 51 -9.08 -1.28 -13.50
N GLU A 52 -8.80 -0.49 -14.54
CA GLU A 52 -9.69 -0.42 -15.72
C GLU A 52 -9.69 -1.69 -16.59
N ILE A 53 -8.72 -2.59 -16.43
CA ILE A 53 -8.72 -3.91 -17.09
C ILE A 53 -9.53 -4.94 -16.27
N LYS A 54 -9.96 -4.61 -15.05
CA LYS A 54 -10.85 -5.46 -14.25
C LYS A 54 -12.33 -5.11 -14.43
N ASP A 55 -12.64 -3.98 -15.06
CA ASP A 55 -14.01 -3.55 -15.34
C ASP A 55 -14.57 -4.09 -16.66
N GLU A 56 -13.77 -4.82 -17.45
CA GLU A 56 -14.30 -5.86 -18.35
C GLU A 56 -14.62 -7.11 -17.52
N GLN A 57 -15.44 -6.94 -16.49
CA GLN A 57 -16.18 -8.04 -15.92
C GLN A 57 -17.17 -8.44 -17.03
N GLU A 58 -16.78 -9.41 -17.86
CA GLU A 58 -17.71 -10.15 -18.69
C GLU A 58 -18.82 -10.61 -17.74
N SER A 59 -19.94 -9.89 -17.75
CA SER A 59 -21.13 -10.26 -17.00
C SER A 59 -21.57 -11.59 -17.58
N LEU A 60 -21.18 -12.67 -16.91
CA LEU A 60 -21.61 -14.01 -17.23
C LEU A 60 -23.14 -13.99 -17.26
N THR A 61 -23.74 -14.54 -18.31
CA THR A 61 -25.20 -14.72 -18.32
C THR A 61 -25.59 -15.76 -17.28
N ALA A 62 -26.84 -15.74 -16.82
CA ALA A 62 -27.35 -16.74 -15.88
C ALA A 62 -27.13 -18.18 -16.38
N GLU A 63 -27.27 -18.41 -17.69
CA GLU A 63 -27.01 -19.71 -18.32
C GLU A 63 -25.53 -20.11 -18.27
N GLN A 64 -24.61 -19.15 -18.35
CA GLN A 64 -23.18 -19.42 -18.23
C GLN A 64 -22.82 -19.77 -16.78
N ILE A 65 -23.40 -19.08 -15.81
CA ILE A 65 -23.22 -19.36 -14.38
C ILE A 65 -23.74 -20.76 -14.02
N GLU A 66 -24.97 -21.11 -14.44
CA GLU A 66 -25.55 -22.44 -14.20
C GLU A 66 -24.71 -23.56 -14.83
N SER A 67 -24.02 -23.28 -15.94
CA SER A 67 -23.15 -24.24 -16.62
C SER A 67 -21.74 -24.38 -16.03
N GLN A 68 -21.36 -23.50 -15.11
CA GLN A 68 -20.06 -23.57 -14.44
C GLN A 68 -20.13 -24.56 -13.28
N GLU A 69 -19.10 -25.41 -13.20
CA GLU A 69 -18.95 -26.30 -12.05
C GLU A 69 -18.50 -25.49 -10.84
N ASP A 70 -19.27 -25.53 -9.76
CA ASP A 70 -18.91 -24.94 -8.48
C ASP A 70 -17.83 -25.81 -7.79
N LEU A 71 -16.58 -25.38 -7.94
CA LEU A 71 -15.42 -26.08 -7.42
C LEU A 71 -15.34 -26.02 -5.88
N SER A 72 -15.94 -25.01 -5.24
CA SER A 72 -15.95 -24.90 -3.78
C SER A 72 -16.91 -25.91 -3.19
N VAL A 73 -18.12 -26.01 -3.73
CA VAL A 73 -19.11 -27.03 -3.36
C VAL A 73 -18.56 -28.42 -3.62
N LYS A 74 -17.93 -28.64 -4.77
CA LYS A 74 -17.33 -29.94 -5.10
C LYS A 74 -16.22 -30.35 -4.14
N GLN A 75 -15.43 -29.41 -3.61
CA GLN A 75 -14.47 -29.72 -2.56
C GLN A 75 -15.16 -30.08 -1.24
N LEU A 76 -16.19 -29.35 -0.86
CA LEU A 76 -16.99 -29.66 0.33
C LEU A 76 -17.69 -31.02 0.22
N GLU A 77 -17.98 -31.51 -0.99
CA GLU A 77 -18.53 -32.85 -1.21
C GLU A 77 -17.51 -33.99 -1.03
N THR A 78 -16.19 -33.70 -0.94
CA THR A 78 -15.15 -34.73 -0.81
C THR A 78 -14.92 -35.26 0.61
N GLN A 79 -15.81 -34.95 1.54
CA GLN A 79 -15.77 -35.45 2.92
C GLN A 79 -15.92 -36.97 2.98
N SER A 80 -15.24 -37.61 3.93
CA SER A 80 -15.40 -39.04 4.17
C SER A 80 -16.79 -39.38 4.74
N THR A 81 -17.21 -40.63 4.56
CA THR A 81 -18.43 -41.16 5.21
C THR A 81 -18.12 -41.95 6.47
N SER A 82 -16.89 -41.82 6.99
CA SER A 82 -16.38 -42.60 8.11
C SER A 82 -16.61 -41.86 9.43
N ASP A 83 -16.96 -42.61 10.47
CA ASP A 83 -17.07 -42.09 11.83
C ASP A 83 -15.79 -42.34 12.65
N GLU A 84 -14.70 -42.77 12.00
CA GLU A 84 -13.40 -42.94 12.66
C GLU A 84 -12.76 -41.58 12.98
N ILE A 85 -12.17 -41.46 14.17
CA ILE A 85 -11.59 -40.18 14.65
C ILE A 85 -10.52 -39.65 13.69
N ALA A 86 -9.68 -40.53 13.13
CA ALA A 86 -8.62 -40.12 12.20
C ALA A 86 -9.18 -39.56 10.88
N ASP A 87 -10.32 -40.08 10.43
CA ASP A 87 -10.97 -39.63 9.20
C ASP A 87 -11.66 -38.27 9.43
N ILE A 88 -12.31 -38.09 10.59
CA ILE A 88 -12.89 -36.79 10.99
C ILE A 88 -11.80 -35.71 11.07
N GLU A 89 -10.65 -36.02 11.68
CA GLU A 89 -9.53 -35.07 11.73
C GLU A 89 -9.03 -34.71 10.33
N THR A 90 -9.03 -35.68 9.41
CA THR A 90 -8.64 -35.45 8.01
C THR A 90 -9.66 -34.55 7.31
N ASP A 91 -10.95 -34.82 7.44
CA ASP A 91 -12.03 -34.03 6.84
C ASP A 91 -12.03 -32.58 7.34
N ILE A 92 -11.82 -32.36 8.65
CA ILE A 92 -11.72 -31.01 9.23
C ILE A 92 -10.51 -30.26 8.69
N ASN A 93 -9.35 -30.92 8.56
CA ASN A 93 -8.15 -30.29 8.01
C ASN A 93 -8.27 -30.01 6.51
N ALA A 94 -9.08 -30.78 5.79
CA ALA A 94 -9.38 -30.58 4.38
C ALA A 94 -10.49 -29.55 4.12
N THR A 95 -11.19 -29.10 5.17
CA THR A 95 -12.22 -28.07 5.05
C THR A 95 -11.56 -26.72 4.77
N ASP A 96 -11.58 -26.28 3.51
CA ASP A 96 -11.07 -24.98 3.08
C ASP A 96 -12.19 -23.93 3.06
N LEU A 97 -12.03 -22.86 3.83
CA LEU A 97 -12.94 -21.72 3.91
C LEU A 97 -12.25 -20.39 3.57
N GLU A 98 -11.01 -20.42 3.06
CA GLU A 98 -10.20 -19.21 2.84
C GLU A 98 -10.85 -18.24 1.84
N ASN A 99 -11.66 -18.77 0.92
CA ASN A 99 -12.32 -18.00 -0.14
C ASN A 99 -13.81 -17.74 0.12
N LEU A 100 -14.34 -18.13 1.29
CA LEU A 100 -15.78 -18.01 1.58
C LEU A 100 -16.26 -16.56 1.55
N ASP A 101 -15.44 -15.62 2.03
CA ASP A 101 -15.79 -14.19 2.04
C ASP A 101 -15.98 -13.65 0.61
N GLN A 102 -15.12 -14.04 -0.33
CA GLN A 102 -15.21 -13.65 -1.74
C GLN A 102 -16.44 -14.29 -2.41
N GLU A 103 -16.74 -15.52 -2.07
CA GLU A 103 -17.90 -16.22 -2.60
C GLU A 103 -19.22 -15.60 -2.12
N LEU A 104 -19.31 -15.21 -0.85
CA LEU A 104 -20.46 -14.49 -0.31
C LEU A 104 -20.62 -13.09 -0.95
N GLU A 105 -19.53 -12.39 -1.22
CA GLU A 105 -19.56 -11.12 -1.97
C GLU A 105 -20.10 -11.31 -3.40
N ASN A 106 -19.70 -12.38 -4.09
CA ASN A 106 -20.21 -12.71 -5.42
C ASN A 106 -21.72 -12.98 -5.42
N ILE A 107 -22.22 -13.67 -4.39
CA ILE A 107 -23.66 -13.93 -4.20
C ILE A 107 -24.43 -12.63 -3.93
N ASP A 108 -23.89 -11.74 -3.10
CA ASP A 108 -24.53 -10.44 -2.83
C ASP A 108 -24.64 -9.58 -4.09
N LEU A 109 -23.60 -9.60 -4.96
CA LEU A 109 -23.63 -8.95 -6.26
C LEU A 109 -24.72 -9.54 -7.16
N GLU A 110 -24.88 -10.87 -7.16
CA GLU A 110 -25.93 -11.56 -7.94
C GLU A 110 -27.34 -11.09 -7.56
N PHE A 111 -27.63 -10.90 -6.27
CA PHE A 111 -28.96 -10.53 -5.80
C PHE A 111 -29.27 -9.03 -5.81
N SER A 112 -28.31 -8.17 -6.17
CA SER A 112 -28.41 -6.70 -6.11
C SER A 112 -29.07 -6.02 -7.33
N PHE A 113 -29.96 -6.72 -8.05
CA PHE A 113 -30.61 -6.25 -9.29
C PHE A 113 -31.19 -4.82 -9.25
#